data_AF-E6PUR4-F1
#
_entry.id   AF-E6PUR4-F1
#
_cell.length_a   1.000
_cell.length_b   1.000
_cell.length_c   1.000
_cell.angle_alpha   90.00
_cell.angle_beta   90.00
_cell.angle_gamma   90.00
#
_symmetry.space_group_name_H-M   'P 1'
#
loop_
_entity.id
_entity.type
_entity.pdbx_description
1 polymer ?
#
loop_
_entity_poly.entity_id
_entity_poly.type
_entity_poly.pdbx_seq_one_letter_code
_entity_poly.pdbx_strand_id
1 'polypeptide(L)'
;MAALSADMLESLREPGTSRISPSKLAALLDMQQQELSLLAGVHRNTVRLHPESPRLQAALRDLVRLLSAASAVQPDLQRLIFFIKNEPVAAFSYKTLLQVAQEARTDDAIAYLESVASGFVG
;
A
#
# COMPACT_ATOMS: atom_id res chain seq x y z
N MET A 1 14.28 12.85 -3.28
CA MET A 1 14.08 11.97 -2.10
C MET A 1 13.01 10.97 -2.49
N ALA A 2 13.32 9.67 -2.51
CA ALA A 2 12.32 8.64 -2.82
C ALA A 2 11.21 8.69 -1.76
N ALA A 3 9.94 8.55 -2.19
CA ALA A 3 8.81 8.73 -1.28
C ALA A 3 8.77 7.69 -0.14
N LEU A 4 9.41 6.51 -0.30
CA LEU A 4 9.74 5.62 0.82
C LEU A 4 11.23 5.61 1.12
N SER A 5 11.62 6.38 2.13
CA SER A 5 12.93 6.28 2.75
C SER A 5 13.00 5.09 3.72
N ALA A 6 14.20 4.65 4.06
CA ALA A 6 14.42 3.67 5.12
C ALA A 6 13.81 4.14 6.46
N ASP A 7 13.90 5.45 6.76
CA ASP A 7 13.30 6.05 7.96
C ASP A 7 11.78 5.92 7.95
N MET A 8 11.13 6.10 6.79
CA MET A 8 9.69 5.93 6.65
C MET A 8 9.29 4.46 6.86
N LEU A 9 10.01 3.51 6.26
CA LEU A 9 9.76 2.08 6.49
C LEU A 9 9.91 1.72 7.97
N GLU A 10 10.93 2.25 8.64
CA GLU A 10 11.14 2.05 10.07
C GLU A 10 10.01 2.69 10.89
N SER A 11 9.49 3.84 10.48
CA SER A 11 8.34 4.47 11.14
C SER A 11 7.12 3.56 11.17
N LEU A 12 6.92 2.73 10.14
CA LEU A 12 5.80 1.77 10.02
C LEU A 12 5.97 0.50 10.86
N ARG A 13 7.14 0.26 11.44
CA ARG A 13 7.41 -0.93 12.26
C ARG A 13 6.57 -0.94 13.53
N GLU A 14 6.04 -2.11 13.89
CA GLU A 14 5.44 -2.36 15.20
C GLU A 14 6.55 -2.45 16.27
N PRO A 15 6.55 -1.57 17.30
CA PRO A 15 7.65 -1.47 18.26
C PRO A 15 8.08 -2.81 18.87
N GLY A 16 9.39 -3.08 18.87
CA GLY A 16 9.96 -4.30 19.44
C GLY A 16 9.76 -5.56 18.58
N THR A 17 9.35 -5.42 17.31
CA THR A 17 9.08 -6.56 16.42
C THR A 17 9.59 -6.34 15.00
N SER A 18 9.57 -7.38 14.16
CA SER A 18 9.80 -7.29 12.71
C SER A 18 8.53 -7.08 11.89
N ARG A 19 7.39 -6.80 12.53
CA ARG A 19 6.07 -6.69 11.89
C ARG A 19 5.76 -5.26 11.49
N ILE A 20 4.90 -5.11 10.48
CA ILE A 20 4.33 -3.81 10.11
C ILE A 20 3.17 -3.51 11.05
N SER A 21 3.12 -2.29 11.58
CA SER A 21 2.04 -1.83 12.44
C SER A 21 0.80 -1.47 11.59
N PRO A 22 -0.36 -2.14 11.78
CA PRO A 22 -1.55 -1.82 11.01
C PRO A 22 -2.04 -0.38 11.25
N SER A 23 -1.93 0.11 12.48
CA SER A 23 -2.37 1.47 12.84
C SER A 23 -1.51 2.55 12.19
N LYS A 24 -0.19 2.35 12.15
CA LYS A 24 0.72 3.31 11.52
C LYS A 24 0.56 3.32 9.99
N LEU A 25 0.38 2.16 9.37
CA LEU A 25 0.12 2.11 7.93
C LEU A 25 -1.24 2.71 7.56
N ALA A 26 -2.28 2.46 8.36
CA ALA A 26 -3.58 3.10 8.20
C ALA A 26 -3.47 4.63 8.30
N ALA A 27 -2.74 5.12 9.30
CA ALA A 27 -2.51 6.55 9.48
C ALA A 27 -1.74 7.18 8.31
N LEU A 28 -0.69 6.51 7.81
CA LEU A 28 0.05 6.95 6.63
C LEU A 28 -0.87 7.11 5.41
N LEU A 29 -1.74 6.13 5.18
CA LEU A 29 -2.64 6.12 4.02
C LEU A 29 -3.88 7.02 4.21
N ASP A 30 -4.04 7.66 5.37
CA ASP A 30 -5.27 8.35 5.75
C ASP A 30 -6.50 7.44 5.54
N MET A 31 -6.40 6.22 6.07
CA MET A 31 -7.41 5.16 5.95
C MET A 31 -7.83 4.65 7.32
N GLN A 32 -9.03 4.10 7.40
CA GLN A 32 -9.52 3.41 8.58
C GLN A 32 -8.95 1.99 8.65
N GLN A 33 -8.74 1.46 9.86
CA GLN A 33 -8.34 0.05 10.04
C GLN A 33 -9.36 -0.95 9.45
N GLN A 34 -10.61 -0.54 9.31
CA GLN A 34 -11.64 -1.34 8.64
C GLN A 34 -11.31 -1.54 7.15
N GLU A 35 -10.76 -0.54 6.47
CA GLU A 35 -10.34 -0.66 5.07
C GLU A 35 -9.16 -1.62 4.93
N LEU A 36 -8.22 -1.62 5.89
CA LEU A 36 -7.16 -2.63 5.94
C LEU A 36 -7.71 -4.04 6.16
N SER A 37 -8.78 -4.18 6.93
CA SER A 37 -9.42 -5.48 7.14
C SER A 37 -10.03 -6.04 5.85
N LEU A 38 -10.65 -5.17 5.04
CA LEU A 38 -11.19 -5.54 3.73
C LEU A 38 -10.07 -5.94 2.77
N LEU A 39 -9.00 -5.14 2.69
CA LEU A 39 -7.86 -5.43 1.83
C LEU A 39 -7.16 -6.74 2.21
N ALA A 40 -7.00 -7.02 3.50
CA ALA A 40 -6.42 -8.26 3.97
C ALA A 40 -7.40 -9.45 3.90
N GLY A 41 -8.69 -9.22 3.67
CA GLY A 41 -9.74 -10.23 3.77
C GLY A 41 -9.80 -10.89 5.15
N VAL A 42 -9.59 -10.11 6.20
CA VAL A 42 -9.68 -10.54 7.61
C VAL A 42 -10.79 -9.79 8.33
N HIS A 43 -11.23 -10.30 9.47
CA HIS A 43 -12.20 -9.58 10.30
C HIS A 43 -11.54 -8.35 10.94
N ARG A 44 -12.29 -7.25 11.10
CA ARG A 44 -11.80 -6.01 11.76
C ARG A 44 -11.15 -6.25 13.13
N ASN A 45 -11.65 -7.24 13.90
CA ASN A 45 -11.07 -7.59 15.20
C ASN A 45 -9.67 -8.20 15.06
N THR A 46 -9.39 -8.91 13.96
CA THR A 46 -8.05 -9.45 13.68
C THR A 46 -7.04 -8.30 13.55
N VAL A 47 -7.41 -7.19 12.91
CA VAL A 47 -6.51 -6.02 12.76
C VAL A 47 -6.08 -5.46 14.12
N ARG A 48 -6.99 -5.43 15.09
CA ARG A 48 -6.74 -4.87 16.42
C ARG A 48 -6.16 -5.86 17.42
N LEU A 49 -6.67 -7.10 17.43
CA LEU A 49 -6.35 -8.10 18.45
C LEU A 49 -5.26 -9.08 18.03
N HIS A 50 -5.10 -9.28 16.72
CA HIS A 50 -4.14 -10.22 16.14
C HIS A 50 -3.33 -9.57 15.01
N PRO A 51 -2.61 -8.47 15.29
CA PRO A 51 -1.79 -7.78 14.29
C PRO A 51 -0.71 -8.71 13.70
N GLU A 52 -0.33 -9.78 14.40
CA GLU A 52 0.61 -10.82 13.96
C GLU A 52 0.06 -11.79 12.91
N SER A 53 -1.25 -11.73 12.60
CA SER A 53 -1.88 -12.60 11.62
C SER A 53 -1.07 -12.65 10.31
N PRO A 54 -0.65 -13.83 9.83
CA PRO A 54 0.14 -13.95 8.61
C PRO A 54 -0.54 -13.31 7.40
N ARG A 55 -1.87 -13.47 7.29
CA ARG A 55 -2.69 -12.91 6.22
C ARG A 55 -2.73 -11.39 6.27
N LEU A 56 -2.90 -10.81 7.45
CA LEU A 56 -2.85 -9.36 7.63
C LEU A 56 -1.45 -8.83 7.28
N GLN A 57 -0.40 -9.44 7.84
CA GLN A 57 0.97 -9.00 7.58
C GLN A 57 1.37 -9.14 6.11
N ALA A 58 0.83 -10.12 5.37
CA ALA A 58 1.02 -10.24 3.93
C ALA A 58 0.42 -9.04 3.19
N ALA A 59 -0.84 -8.71 3.48
CA ALA A 59 -1.52 -7.55 2.92
C ALA A 59 -0.81 -6.22 3.23
N LEU A 60 -0.31 -6.05 4.46
CA LEU A 60 0.47 -4.85 4.83
C LEU A 60 1.79 -4.77 4.05
N ARG A 61 2.47 -5.90 3.83
CA ARG A 61 3.69 -5.95 2.99
C ARG A 61 3.38 -5.61 1.54
N ASP A 62 2.28 -6.12 1.00
CA ASP A 62 1.87 -5.81 -0.37
C ASP A 62 1.56 -4.32 -0.55
N LEU A 63 0.90 -3.69 0.42
CA LEU A 63 0.73 -2.23 0.43
C LEU A 63 2.07 -1.48 0.46
N VAL A 64 3.01 -1.91 1.30
CA VAL A 64 4.35 -1.29 1.34
C VAL A 64 5.10 -1.47 0.02
N ARG A 65 4.99 -2.64 -0.63
CA ARG A 65 5.55 -2.89 -1.97
C ARG A 65 4.93 -1.96 -3.02
N LEU A 66 3.60 -1.83 -3.03
CA LEU A 66 2.88 -0.93 -3.93
C LEU A 66 3.32 0.53 -3.74
N LEU A 67 3.36 0.99 -2.49
CA LEU A 67 3.84 2.33 -2.16
C LEU A 67 5.28 2.55 -2.67
N SER A 68 6.13 1.54 -2.53
CA SER A 68 7.54 1.63 -2.94
C SER A 68 7.67 1.75 -4.45
N ALA A 69 6.92 0.95 -5.21
CA ALA A 69 6.86 1.07 -6.67
C ALA A 69 6.29 2.42 -7.11
N ALA A 70 5.21 2.89 -6.47
CA ALA A 70 4.59 4.16 -6.78
C ALA A 70 5.52 5.35 -6.52
N SER A 71 6.44 5.23 -5.55
CA SER A 71 7.40 6.28 -5.20
C SER A 71 8.42 6.59 -6.29
N ALA A 72 8.66 5.63 -7.20
CA ALA A 72 9.49 5.84 -8.38
C ALA A 72 8.80 6.75 -9.42
N VAL A 73 7.47 6.74 -9.46
CA VAL A 73 6.65 7.55 -10.37
C VAL A 73 6.27 8.89 -9.73
N GLN A 74 5.88 8.88 -8.45
CA GLN A 74 5.50 10.06 -7.68
C GLN A 74 6.33 10.14 -6.39
N PRO A 75 7.41 10.94 -6.36
CA PRO A 75 8.31 11.00 -5.21
C PRO A 75 7.76 11.82 -4.02
N ASP A 76 6.76 12.67 -4.23
CA ASP A 76 6.13 13.42 -3.14
C ASP A 76 5.09 12.55 -2.42
N LEU A 77 5.26 12.36 -1.10
CA LEU A 77 4.44 11.43 -0.32
C LEU A 77 2.94 11.78 -0.34
N GLN A 78 2.60 13.06 -0.20
CA GLN A 78 1.20 13.49 -0.18
C GLN A 78 0.54 13.25 -1.54
N ARG A 79 1.21 13.63 -2.63
CA ARG A 79 0.75 13.35 -3.99
C ARG A 79 0.73 11.85 -4.29
N LEU A 80 1.66 11.07 -3.75
CA LEU A 80 1.70 9.62 -3.92
C LEU A 80 0.49 8.97 -3.28
N ILE A 81 0.15 9.33 -2.04
CA ILE A 81 -1.04 8.82 -1.35
C ILE A 81 -2.29 9.20 -2.14
N PHE A 82 -2.37 10.44 -2.62
CA PHE A 82 -3.49 10.88 -3.47
C PHE A 82 -3.58 10.05 -4.76
N PHE A 83 -2.46 9.87 -5.45
CA PHE A 83 -2.34 9.10 -6.69
C PHE A 83 -2.85 7.67 -6.51
N ILE A 84 -2.34 6.93 -5.53
CA ILE A 84 -2.73 5.53 -5.33
C ILE A 84 -4.21 5.36 -4.92
N LYS A 85 -4.75 6.33 -4.17
CA LYS A 85 -6.12 6.26 -3.62
C LYS A 85 -7.16 6.69 -4.63
N ASN A 86 -6.88 7.73 -5.41
CA ASN A 86 -7.90 8.48 -6.13
C ASN A 86 -7.70 8.52 -7.65
N GLU A 87 -6.49 8.29 -8.15
CA GLU A 87 -6.25 8.40 -9.60
C GLU A 87 -6.70 7.12 -10.32
N PRO A 88 -7.69 7.22 -11.23
CA PRO A 88 -8.17 6.07 -11.98
C PRO A 88 -7.14 5.67 -13.04
N VAL A 89 -6.84 4.38 -13.13
CA VAL A 89 -5.89 3.84 -14.10
C VAL A 89 -6.64 3.16 -15.24
N ALA A 90 -6.50 3.71 -16.46
CA ALA A 90 -7.20 3.19 -17.64
C ALA A 90 -6.91 1.70 -17.91
N ALA A 91 -5.65 1.28 -17.74
CA ALA A 91 -5.23 -0.12 -17.89
C ALA A 91 -5.93 -1.08 -16.92
N PHE A 92 -6.48 -0.58 -15.81
CA PHE A 92 -7.23 -1.34 -14.82
C PHE A 92 -8.73 -1.05 -14.87
N SER A 93 -9.26 -0.74 -16.06
CA SER A 93 -10.68 -0.39 -16.24
C SER A 93 -11.11 0.77 -15.35
N TYR A 94 -10.24 1.78 -15.24
CA TYR A 94 -10.42 2.98 -14.42
C TYR A 94 -10.48 2.73 -12.90
N LYS A 95 -10.05 1.56 -12.42
CA LYS A 95 -9.81 1.33 -11.00
C LYS A 95 -8.57 2.09 -10.53
N THR A 96 -8.55 2.46 -9.25
CA THR A 96 -7.37 3.03 -8.62
C THR A 96 -6.38 1.93 -8.23
N LEU A 97 -5.11 2.27 -8.04
CA LEU A 97 -4.08 1.30 -7.63
C LEU A 97 -4.44 0.61 -6.30
N LEU A 98 -5.05 1.35 -5.37
CA LEU A 98 -5.55 0.79 -4.12
C LEU A 98 -6.67 -0.24 -4.35
N GLN A 99 -7.61 0.02 -5.27
CA GLN A 99 -8.67 -0.93 -5.61
C GLN A 99 -8.09 -2.19 -6.27
N VAL A 100 -7.07 -2.06 -7.12
CA VAL A 100 -6.38 -3.21 -7.71
C VAL A 100 -5.69 -4.05 -6.63
N ALA A 101 -5.06 -3.41 -5.64
CA ALA A 101 -4.48 -4.12 -4.50
C ALA A 101 -5.54 -4.83 -3.63
N GLN A 102 -6.72 -4.24 -3.46
CA GLN A 102 -7.85 -4.88 -2.75
C GLN A 102 -8.37 -6.13 -3.46
N GLU A 103 -8.16 -6.25 -4.77
CA GLU A 103 -8.51 -7.44 -5.57
C GLU A 103 -7.42 -8.53 -5.53
N ALA A 104 -6.44 -8.42 -4.62
CA ALA A 104 -5.26 -9.29 -4.54
C ALA A 104 -4.40 -9.29 -5.82
N ARG A 105 -4.43 -8.18 -6.57
CA ARG A 105 -3.68 -7.98 -7.82
C ARG A 105 -2.55 -6.95 -7.66
N THR A 106 -1.91 -6.93 -6.49
CA THR A 106 -0.83 -5.99 -6.20
C THR A 106 0.34 -6.10 -7.18
N ASP A 107 0.68 -7.31 -7.62
CA ASP A 107 1.77 -7.52 -8.57
C ASP A 107 1.46 -6.89 -9.94
N ASP A 108 0.21 -6.95 -10.41
CA ASP A 108 -0.22 -6.26 -11.64
C ASP A 108 -0.02 -4.74 -11.50
N ALA A 109 -0.43 -4.18 -10.36
CA ALA A 109 -0.28 -2.75 -10.08
C ALA A 109 1.20 -2.32 -10.03
N ILE A 110 2.07 -3.14 -9.44
CA ILE A 110 3.52 -2.91 -9.42
C ILE A 110 4.09 -2.96 -10.84
N ALA A 111 3.75 -3.98 -11.63
CA ALA A 111 4.23 -4.11 -13.01
C ALA A 111 3.81 -2.92 -13.88
N TYR A 112 2.58 -2.42 -13.69
CA TYR A 112 2.13 -1.19 -14.32
C TYR A 112 3.00 0.01 -13.92
N LEU A 113 3.24 0.21 -12.62
CA LEU A 113 4.07 1.31 -12.13
C LEU A 113 5.51 1.26 -12.62
N GLU A 114 6.11 0.06 -12.69
CA GLU A 114 7.43 -0.15 -13.25
C GLU A 114 7.47 0.21 -14.75
N SER A 115 6.42 -0.17 -15.50
CA SER A 115 6.31 0.23 -16.91
C SER A 115 6.26 1.76 -17.04
N VAL A 116 5.44 2.44 -16.24
CA VAL A 116 5.34 3.91 -16.24
C VAL A 116 6.67 4.57 -15.87
N ALA A 117 7.34 4.07 -14.83
CA ALA A 117 8.65 4.58 -14.42
C ALA A 117 9.74 4.41 -15.49
N SER A 118 9.63 3.38 -16.33
CA SER A 118 10.54 3.13 -17.47
C SER A 118 10.26 3.99 -18.71
N GLY A 119 9.27 4.88 -18.65
CA GLY A 119 8.89 5.76 -19.76
C GLY A 119 7.77 5.21 -20.65
N PHE A 120 7.13 4.11 -20.27
CA PHE A 120 5.91 3.65 -20.94
C PHE A 120 4.71 4.50 -20.45
N VAL A 121 4.32 5.48 -21.26
CA VAL A 121 3.06 6.22 -21.07
C VAL A 121 2.08 5.63 -22.08
N GLY A 122 1.42 4.55 -21.68
CA GLY A 122 0.38 3.88 -22.47
C GLY A 122 -0.87 4.74 -22.62
#